data_AF-A0A3S3Q7F1-F1
#
_entry.id   AF-A0A3S3Q7F1-F1
#
_cell.length_a   1.000
_cell.length_b   1.000
_cell.length_c   1.000
_cell.angle_alpha   90.00
_cell.angle_beta   90.00
_cell.angle_gamma   90.00
#
_symmetry.space_group_name_H-M   'P 1'
#
loop_
_entity.id
_entity.type
_entity.pdbx_description
1 polymer ?
#
loop_
_entity_poly.entity_id
_entity_poly.type
_entity_poly.pdbx_seq_one_letter_code
_entity_poly.pdbx_strand_id
1 'polypeptide(L)' 'GLQGTGAVIYIFDRYGKLMKQVSPDENGGWDGTFNGNPVPATDYWFTVTYPETLGTTVINKEFKAHFSLKR' A
#
# COMPACT_ATOMS: atom_id res chain seq x y z
N GLY A 1 9.11 7.40 -6.60
CA GLY A 1 10.47 6.86 -6.44
C GLY A 1 10.53 5.88 -5.30
N LEU A 2 9.93 4.69 -5.46
CA LEU A 2 10.06 3.56 -4.53
C LEU A 2 10.49 2.26 -5.25
N GLN A 3 10.73 2.30 -6.56
CA GLN A 3 11.16 1.12 -7.33
C GLN A 3 12.51 0.62 -6.86
N GLY A 4 12.65 -0.70 -6.71
CA GLY A 4 13.89 -1.37 -6.31
C GLY A 4 14.29 -1.16 -4.85
N THR A 5 13.41 -0.61 -4.02
CA THR A 5 13.70 -0.36 -2.59
C THR A 5 13.35 -1.54 -1.69
N GLY A 6 12.62 -2.54 -2.18
CA GLY A 6 12.06 -3.60 -1.33
C GLY A 6 10.89 -3.13 -0.45
N ALA A 7 10.28 -1.99 -0.81
CA ALA A 7 9.11 -1.47 -0.13
C ALA A 7 7.87 -2.34 -0.38
N VAL A 8 6.94 -2.34 0.56
CA VAL A 8 5.66 -3.06 0.49
C VAL A 8 4.53 -2.11 0.87
N ILE A 9 3.45 -2.14 0.10
CA ILE A 9 2.24 -1.35 0.36
C ILE A 9 1.11 -2.29 0.77
N TYR A 10 0.44 -1.97 1.88
CA TYR A 10 -0.76 -2.64 2.35
C TYR A 10 -1.94 -1.70 2.23
N ILE A 11 -3.07 -2.19 1.72
CA ILE A 11 -4.31 -1.42 1.58
C ILE A 11 -5.39 -2.05 2.44
N PHE A 12 -6.14 -1.21 3.16
CA PHE A 12 -7.15 -1.61 4.13
C PHE A 12 -8.49 -0.92 3.87
N ASP A 13 -9.59 -1.59 4.19
CA ASP A 13 -10.91 -0.96 4.26
C ASP A 13 -11.09 -0.12 5.53
N ARG A 14 -12.24 0.55 5.65
CA ARG A 14 -12.60 1.40 6.81
C ARG A 14 -12.66 0.66 8.16
N TYR A 15 -12.67 -0.66 8.16
CA TYR A 15 -12.68 -1.50 9.35
C TYR A 15 -11.29 -2.07 9.67
N GLY A 16 -10.27 -1.74 8.88
CA GLY A 16 -8.91 -2.25 9.03
C GLY A 16 -8.69 -3.63 8.42
N LYS A 17 -9.63 -4.15 7.61
CA LYS A 17 -9.43 -5.42 6.90
C LYS A 17 -8.40 -5.22 5.79
N LEU A 18 -7.39 -6.09 5.72
CA LEU A 18 -6.44 -6.10 4.62
C LEU A 18 -7.14 -6.48 3.30
N MET A 19 -7.10 -5.57 2.34
CA MET A 19 -7.70 -5.72 1.02
C MET A 19 -6.68 -6.17 -0.01
N LYS A 20 -5.47 -5.62 0.03
CA LYS A 20 -4.42 -5.92 -0.96
C LYS A 20 -3.03 -5.67 -0.37
N GLN A 21 -2.08 -6.50 -0.76
CA GLN A 21 -0.65 -6.21 -0.67
C GLN A 21 -0.14 -5.92 -2.09
N VAL A 22 0.62 -4.85 -2.24
CA VAL A 22 1.15 -4.36 -3.52
C VAL A 22 2.64 -4.13 -3.34
N SER A 23 3.45 -4.62 -4.29
CA SER A 23 4.84 -4.17 -4.42
C SER A 23 4.87 -2.93 -5.32
N PRO A 24 5.64 -1.86 -4.99
CA PRO A 24 5.87 -0.77 -5.92
C PRO A 24 6.41 -1.25 -7.28
N ASP A 25 7.17 -2.35 -7.28
CA ASP A 25 7.76 -2.94 -8.48
C ASP A 25 6.71 -3.61 -9.39
N GLU A 26 5.49 -3.85 -8.91
CA GLU A 26 4.38 -4.36 -9.72
C GLU A 26 3.74 -3.23 -10.54
N ASN A 27 3.55 -3.47 -11.84
CA ASN A 27 2.82 -2.54 -12.70
C ASN A 27 1.33 -2.54 -12.35
N GLY A 28 0.79 -1.37 -11.94
CA GLY A 28 -0.66 -1.12 -11.90
C GLY A 28 -1.28 -0.93 -10.51
N GLY A 29 -0.53 -1.09 -9.42
CA GLY A 29 -1.04 -0.81 -8.08
C GLY A 29 -2.29 -1.61 -7.70
N TRP A 30 -3.26 -0.96 -7.05
CA TRP A 30 -4.58 -1.55 -6.77
C TRP A 30 -5.67 -0.88 -7.59
N ASP A 31 -6.48 -1.69 -8.25
CA ASP A 31 -7.52 -1.29 -9.21
C ASP A 31 -8.92 -1.14 -8.57
N GLY A 32 -9.04 -1.30 -7.26
CA GLY A 32 -10.33 -1.26 -6.57
C GLY A 32 -11.12 -2.58 -6.64
N THR A 33 -10.43 -3.72 -6.74
CA THR A 33 -11.03 -5.06 -6.64
C THR A 33 -10.56 -5.86 -5.43
N PHE A 34 -11.44 -6.66 -4.83
CA PHE A 34 -11.11 -7.61 -3.78
C PHE A 34 -11.64 -9.00 -4.17
N ASN A 35 -10.74 -9.99 -4.26
CA ASN A 35 -11.05 -11.32 -4.77
C ASN A 35 -11.78 -11.28 -6.13
N GLY A 36 -11.29 -10.45 -7.05
CA GLY A 36 -11.86 -10.27 -8.40
C GLY A 36 -13.16 -9.46 -8.45
N ASN A 37 -13.71 -9.04 -7.30
CA ASN A 37 -14.96 -8.29 -7.25
C ASN A 37 -14.71 -6.81 -6.96
N PRO A 38 -15.40 -5.88 -7.66
CA PRO A 38 -15.32 -4.46 -7.38
C PRO A 38 -15.71 -4.14 -5.94
N VAL A 39 -14.93 -3.28 -5.27
CA VAL A 39 -15.26 -2.80 -3.91
C VAL A 39 -16.01 -1.45 -3.95
N PRO A 40 -16.67 -1.03 -2.85
CA PRO A 40 -17.39 0.23 -2.78
C PRO A 40 -16.54 1.47 -3.08
N ALA A 41 -17.16 2.50 -3.66
CA ALA A 41 -16.55 3.82 -3.81
C ALA A 41 -16.58 4.56 -2.45
N THR A 42 -15.54 4.36 -1.64
CA THR A 42 -15.40 4.91 -0.29
C THR A 42 -13.91 5.15 0.03
N ASP A 43 -13.62 5.51 1.27
CA ASP A 43 -12.24 5.68 1.74
C ASP A 43 -11.56 4.35 2.04
N TYR A 44 -10.27 4.30 1.69
CA TYR A 44 -9.36 3.20 1.94
C TYR A 44 -8.07 3.74 2.53
N TRP A 45 -7.44 2.96 3.40
CA TRP A 45 -6.19 3.31 4.07
C TRP A 45 -5.06 2.54 3.46
N PHE A 46 -3.85 3.11 3.49
CA PHE A 46 -2.66 2.36 3.15
C PHE A 46 -1.51 2.60 4.11
N THR A 47 -0.67 1.57 4.23
CA THR A 47 0.60 1.60 4.93
C THR A 47 1.69 1.23 3.95
N VAL A 48 2.75 2.04 3.85
CA VAL A 48 3.97 1.73 3.12
C VAL A 48 5.05 1.38 4.13
N THR A 49 5.63 0.20 4.00
CA THR A 49 6.85 -0.19 4.72
C THR A 49 8.02 -0.16 3.75
N TYR A 50 9.15 0.44 4.14
CA TYR A 50 10.33 0.51 3.28
C TYR A 50 11.62 0.58 4.10
N PRO A 51 12.71 -0.05 3.64
CA PRO A 51 14.00 0.07 4.30
C PRO A 51 14.59 1.46 4.04
N GLU A 52 15.14 2.07 5.07
CA GLU A 52 15.93 3.30 5.02
C GLU A 52 17.30 3.02 5.66
N THR A 53 18.37 3.37 4.95
CA THR A 53 19.73 3.25 5.48
C THR A 53 20.10 4.51 6.26
N LEU A 54 20.40 4.35 7.55
CA LEU A 54 20.93 5.40 8.42
C LEU A 54 22.36 5.03 8.82
N GLY A 55 23.34 5.65 8.16
CA GLY A 55 24.76 5.30 8.32
C GLY A 55 25.03 3.88 7.82
N THR A 56 25.43 2.99 8.74
CA THR A 56 25.67 1.56 8.45
C THR A 56 24.49 0.66 8.82
N THR A 57 23.40 1.22 9.35
CA THR A 57 22.23 0.46 9.81
C THR A 57 21.09 0.60 8.81
N VAL A 58 20.38 -0.49 8.52
CA VAL A 58 19.11 -0.45 7.79
C VAL A 58 17.97 -0.54 8.79
N ILE A 59 17.07 0.44 8.75
CA ILE A 59 15.84 0.47 9.55
C ILE A 59 14.62 0.34 8.64
N ASN A 60 13.56 -0.30 9.12
CA ASN A 60 12.28 -0.30 8.39
C ASN A 60 11.44 0.89 8.85
N LYS A 61 11.08 1.75 7.91
CA LYS A 61 10.16 2.87 8.15
C LYS A 61 8.78 2.56 7.66
N GLU A 62 7.84 3.27 8.25
CA GLU A 62 6.42 3.15 7.96
C GLU A 62 5.84 4.52 7.62
N PHE A 63 5.03 4.56 6.58
CA PHE A 63 4.20 5.72 6.23
C PHE A 63 2.74 5.29 6.10
N LYS A 64 1.82 6.07 6.66
CA LYS A 64 0.38 5.78 6.70
C LYS A 64 -0.41 6.96 6.17
N ALA A 65 -1.39 6.68 5.31
CA ALA A 65 -2.35 7.67 4.80
C ALA A 65 -3.63 6.98 4.29
N HIS A 66 -4.54 7.74 3.68
CA HIS A 66 -5.77 7.23 3.08
C HIS A 66 -6.06 7.91 1.73
N PHE A 67 -6.94 7.31 0.95
CA PHE A 67 -7.45 7.84 -0.31
C PHE A 67 -8.91 7.43 -0.50
N SER A 68 -9.66 8.22 -1.26
CA SER A 68 -11.03 7.88 -1.66
C SER A 68 -11.02 7.21 -3.03
N LEU A 69 -11.66 6.04 -3.15
CA LEU A 69 -11.89 5.42 -4.45
C LEU A 69 -13.05 6.14 -5.16
N LYS A 70 -12.77 6.72 -6.32
CA LYS A 70 -13.77 7.34 -7.20
C LYS A 70 -14.13 6.42 -8.35
N ARG A 71 -15.36 6.55 -8.86
CA ARG A 71 -15.87 5.88 -10.06
C ARG A 71 -16.47 6.90 -11.02
#